data_AF-A0AAV0XQV5-F1
#
_entry.id   AF-A0AAV0XQV5-F1
#
_cell.length_a   1.000
_cell.length_b   1.000
_cell.length_c   1.000
_cell.angle_alpha   90.00
_cell.angle_beta   90.00
_cell.angle_gamma   90.00
#
_symmetry.space_group_name_H-M   'P 1'
#
loop_
_entity.id
_entity.type
_entity.pdbx_description
1 polymer ?
#
loop_
_entity_poly.entity_id
_entity_poly.type
_entity_poly.pdbx_seq_one_letter_code
_entity_poly.pdbx_strand_id
1 'polypeptide(L)'
;MFPIENEEDLYIFENKIKLENGFRESLIIKLSVLTDSNDLGNSVRRVIGRMVKDDVLVKYSLFGFKKKQCFSSLLSYRLIIDAIRTNIKYKNIPEKDIDNCLGVWLSHAPFRLKKKNSNQSNKL
;
A
#
# COMPACT_ATOMS: atom_id res chain seq x y z
N MET A 1 1.99 8.84 11.57
CA MET A 1 0.72 8.15 11.24
C MET A 1 0.89 7.00 10.25
N PHE A 2 2.12 6.51 10.06
CA PHE A 2 2.39 5.23 9.41
C PHE A 2 3.43 4.51 10.26
N PRO A 3 3.45 3.17 10.26
CA PRO A 3 2.58 2.31 9.47
C PRO A 3 1.19 2.08 10.12
N ILE A 4 0.22 1.68 9.31
CA ILE A 4 -1.08 1.14 9.74
C ILE A 4 -0.86 -0.29 10.23
N GLU A 5 -1.24 -0.57 11.48
CA GLU A 5 -0.81 -1.80 12.18
C GLU A 5 -1.90 -2.85 12.30
N ASN A 6 -3.16 -2.43 12.26
CA ASN A 6 -4.33 -3.29 12.39
C ASN A 6 -5.53 -2.77 11.56
N GLU A 7 -6.66 -3.48 11.58
CA GLU A 7 -7.86 -3.09 10.80
C GLU A 7 -8.55 -1.84 11.35
N GLU A 8 -8.48 -1.59 12.66
CA GLU A 8 -9.08 -0.40 13.27
C GLU A 8 -8.31 0.85 12.84
N ASP A 9 -6.97 0.80 12.86
CA ASP A 9 -6.10 1.85 12.32
C ASP A 9 -6.41 2.11 10.84
N LEU A 10 -6.62 1.05 10.05
CA LEU A 10 -6.98 1.16 8.64
C LEU A 10 -8.34 1.84 8.47
N TYR A 11 -9.34 1.45 9.26
CA TYR A 11 -10.66 2.08 9.25
C TYR A 11 -10.61 3.57 9.62
N ILE A 12 -9.87 3.91 10.68
CA ILE A 12 -9.66 5.32 11.08
C ILE A 12 -8.96 6.08 9.96
N PHE A 13 -7.92 5.50 9.36
CA PHE A 13 -7.19 6.10 8.25
C PHE A 13 -8.08 6.38 7.03
N GLU A 14 -8.90 5.41 6.62
CA GLU A 14 -9.84 5.55 5.51
C GLU A 14 -10.87 6.65 5.78
N ASN A 15 -11.38 6.75 7.01
CA ASN A 15 -12.27 7.84 7.39
C ASN A 15 -11.59 9.20 7.36
N LYS A 16 -10.32 9.30 7.78
CA LYS A 16 -9.56 10.55 7.67
C LYS A 16 -9.36 10.99 6.22
N ILE A 17 -9.02 10.06 5.32
CA ILE A 17 -8.94 10.36 3.88
C ILE A 17 -10.28 10.90 3.36
N LYS A 18 -11.40 10.35 3.83
CA LYS A 18 -12.74 10.71 3.37
C LYS A 18 -13.25 12.05 3.92
N LEU A 19 -12.94 12.37 5.18
CA LEU A 19 -13.61 13.44 5.93
C LEU A 19 -12.72 14.66 6.18
N GLU A 20 -11.41 14.49 6.30
CA GLU A 20 -10.49 15.58 6.64
C GLU A 20 -10.03 16.30 5.35
N ASN A 21 -10.48 17.55 5.18
CA ASN A 21 -10.11 18.36 4.02
C ASN A 21 -8.58 18.58 3.93
N GLY A 22 -7.99 18.37 2.76
CA GLY A 22 -6.55 18.55 2.52
C GLY A 22 -5.67 17.40 3.04
N PHE A 23 -6.22 16.45 3.82
CA PHE A 23 -5.44 15.36 4.38
C PHE A 23 -4.88 14.45 3.28
N ARG A 24 -5.74 14.06 2.33
CA ARG A 24 -5.37 13.21 1.18
C ARG A 24 -4.28 13.84 0.33
N GLU A 25 -4.42 15.12 -0.03
CA GLU A 25 -3.46 15.87 -0.85
C GLU A 25 -2.09 15.92 -0.16
N SER A 26 -2.10 16.18 1.16
CA SER A 26 -0.86 16.17 1.95
C SER A 26 -0.17 14.80 1.94
N LEU A 27 -0.93 13.70 1.92
CA LEU A 27 -0.40 12.36 1.85
C LEU A 27 0.15 12.03 0.48
N ILE A 28 -0.50 12.46 -0.61
CA ILE A 28 0.01 12.29 -1.98
C ILE A 28 1.40 12.90 -2.09
N ILE A 29 1.57 14.14 -1.64
CA ILE A 29 2.87 14.84 -1.66
C ILE A 29 3.91 14.09 -0.81
N LYS A 30 3.55 13.66 0.40
CA LYS A 30 4.47 12.95 1.30
C LYS A 30 4.84 11.56 0.81
N LEU A 31 3.97 10.88 0.06
CA LEU A 31 4.21 9.53 -0.44
C LEU A 31 4.90 9.54 -1.81
N SER A 32 4.69 10.58 -2.62
CA SER A 32 5.30 10.68 -3.96
C SER A 32 6.84 10.72 -3.91
N VAL A 33 7.43 11.23 -2.83
CA VAL A 33 8.89 11.21 -2.60
C VAL A 33 9.47 9.79 -2.44
N LEU A 34 8.61 8.78 -2.29
CA LEU A 34 9.00 7.37 -2.25
C LEU A 34 9.00 6.70 -3.63
N THR A 35 8.59 7.43 -4.68
CA THR A 35 8.67 6.93 -6.06
C THR A 35 10.11 6.92 -6.55
N ASP A 36 10.42 5.94 -7.40
CA ASP A 36 11.68 5.81 -8.13
C ASP A 36 11.37 5.97 -9.62
N SER A 37 12.09 6.83 -10.32
CA SER A 37 11.86 7.10 -11.73
C SER A 37 12.21 5.94 -12.67
N ASN A 38 12.87 4.88 -12.22
CA ASN A 38 13.32 3.80 -13.11
C ASN A 38 12.68 2.44 -12.83
N ASP A 39 11.98 2.29 -11.70
CA ASP A 39 11.33 1.04 -11.33
C ASP A 39 9.95 1.29 -10.71
N LEU A 40 8.90 1.00 -11.50
CA LEU A 40 7.51 1.08 -11.06
C LEU A 40 7.22 0.11 -9.91
N GLY A 41 7.76 -1.10 -10.00
CA GLY A 41 7.59 -2.13 -8.98
C GLY A 41 8.20 -1.67 -7.66
N ASN A 42 9.42 -1.17 -7.67
CA ASN A 42 10.07 -0.59 -6.48
C ASN A 42 9.26 0.59 -5.93
N SER A 43 8.79 1.49 -6.79
CA SER A 43 7.96 2.64 -6.40
C SER A 43 6.70 2.19 -5.64
N VAL A 44 5.93 1.27 -6.23
CA VAL A 44 4.74 0.71 -5.60
C VAL A 44 5.07 0.09 -4.25
N ARG A 45 6.10 -0.75 -4.18
CA ARG A 45 6.53 -1.43 -2.95
C ARG A 45 6.92 -0.45 -1.85
N ARG A 46 7.67 0.60 -2.17
CA ARG A 46 8.09 1.62 -1.19
C ARG A 46 6.91 2.40 -0.63
N VAL A 47 5.93 2.73 -1.47
CA VAL A 47 4.72 3.45 -1.02
C VAL A 47 3.86 2.58 -0.12
N ILE A 48 3.39 1.42 -0.60
CA ILE A 48 2.50 0.56 0.20
C ILE A 48 3.21 0.00 1.44
N GLY A 49 4.49 -0.35 1.33
CA GLY A 49 5.31 -0.85 2.44
C GLY A 49 5.60 0.21 3.50
N ARG A 50 5.55 1.50 3.15
CA ARG A 50 5.55 2.60 4.13
C ARG A 50 4.20 2.71 4.84
N MET A 51 3.11 2.55 4.10
CA MET A 51 1.75 2.81 4.59
C MET A 51 1.23 1.74 5.55
N VAL A 52 1.40 0.45 5.22
CA VAL A 52 0.65 -0.64 5.86
C VAL A 52 1.56 -1.82 6.23
N LYS A 53 1.45 -2.32 7.47
CA LYS A 53 2.16 -3.54 7.90
C LYS A 53 1.60 -4.79 7.22
N ASP A 54 2.45 -5.79 7.04
CA ASP A 54 2.02 -7.08 6.48
C ASP A 54 0.94 -7.76 7.34
N ASP A 55 0.91 -7.52 8.65
CA ASP A 55 -0.14 -7.96 9.59
C ASP A 55 -1.57 -7.59 9.14
N VAL A 56 -1.70 -6.47 8.42
CA VAL A 56 -2.96 -6.02 7.78
C VAL A 56 -3.04 -6.56 6.35
N LEU A 57 -1.99 -6.38 5.54
CA LEU A 57 -1.99 -6.73 4.12
C LEU A 57 -2.29 -8.22 3.85
N VAL A 58 -1.97 -9.13 4.78
CA VAL A 58 -2.29 -10.56 4.63
C VAL A 58 -3.79 -10.84 4.47
N LYS A 59 -4.65 -9.96 5.01
CA LYS A 59 -6.12 -10.07 4.94
C LYS A 59 -6.70 -9.59 3.61
N TYR A 60 -5.88 -8.98 2.76
CA TYR A 60 -6.30 -8.38 1.51
C TYR A 60 -5.69 -9.08 0.29
N SER A 61 -6.43 -8.99 -0.80
CA SER A 61 -5.97 -9.25 -2.17
C SER A 61 -6.47 -8.12 -3.05
N LEU A 62 -5.84 -7.87 -4.19
CA LEU A 62 -6.12 -6.67 -4.97
C LEU A 62 -7.61 -6.51 -5.32
N PHE A 63 -8.23 -7.58 -5.83
CA PHE A 63 -9.64 -7.60 -6.27
C PHE A 63 -10.54 -8.49 -5.41
N GLY A 64 -10.08 -8.91 -4.23
CA GLY A 64 -10.77 -9.91 -3.42
C GLY A 64 -10.57 -11.33 -3.99
N PHE A 65 -10.21 -12.27 -3.13
CA PHE A 65 -9.98 -13.65 -3.53
C PHE A 65 -10.09 -14.58 -2.33
N LYS A 66 -10.89 -15.64 -2.47
CA LYS A 66 -11.23 -16.57 -1.37
C LYS A 66 -11.80 -15.79 -0.18
N LYS A 67 -11.13 -15.86 0.98
CA LYS A 67 -11.53 -15.20 2.23
C LYS A 67 -10.89 -13.81 2.41
N LYS A 68 -10.15 -13.31 1.41
CA LYS A 68 -9.46 -12.02 1.49
C LYS A 68 -10.35 -10.89 0.99
N GLN A 69 -10.28 -9.77 1.67
CA GLN A 69 -10.97 -8.54 1.31
C GLN A 69 -10.38 -7.92 0.03
N CYS A 70 -11.17 -7.07 -0.63
CA CYS A 70 -10.75 -6.32 -1.81
C CYS A 70 -9.95 -5.10 -1.41
N PHE A 71 -8.67 -5.02 -1.81
CA PHE A 71 -7.85 -3.84 -1.51
C PHE A 71 -8.23 -2.66 -2.40
N SER A 72 -8.62 -2.91 -3.65
CA SER A 72 -8.98 -1.87 -4.62
C SER A 72 -10.26 -1.11 -4.27
N SER A 73 -11.07 -1.60 -3.32
CA SER A 73 -12.22 -0.85 -2.79
C SER A 73 -11.85 0.17 -1.72
N LEU A 74 -10.60 0.19 -1.24
CA LEU A 74 -10.12 1.15 -0.24
C LEU A 74 -9.69 2.48 -0.89
N LEU A 75 -9.87 3.60 -0.19
CA LEU A 75 -9.31 4.89 -0.57
C LEU A 75 -7.77 4.88 -0.53
N SER A 76 -7.16 4.06 0.34
CA SER A 76 -5.73 3.77 0.36
C SER A 76 -5.20 3.30 -0.99
N TYR A 77 -5.97 2.48 -1.73
CA TYR A 77 -5.59 2.04 -3.07
C TYR A 77 -5.49 3.22 -4.05
N ARG A 78 -6.50 4.09 -4.06
CA ARG A 78 -6.49 5.30 -4.89
C ARG A 78 -5.41 6.28 -4.47
N LEU A 79 -5.13 6.40 -3.18
CA LEU A 79 -4.04 7.22 -2.66
C LEU A 79 -2.67 6.74 -3.17
N ILE A 80 -2.43 5.43 -3.19
CA ILE A 80 -1.17 4.87 -3.71
C ILE A 80 -1.02 5.21 -5.20
N ILE A 81 -2.06 4.99 -6.01
CA ILE A 81 -2.02 5.30 -7.45
C ILE A 81 -1.69 6.77 -7.70
N ASP A 82 -2.33 7.68 -6.99
CA ASP A 82 -2.12 9.12 -7.17
C ASP A 82 -0.72 9.56 -6.75
N ALA A 83 -0.19 8.98 -5.66
CA ALA A 83 1.19 9.22 -5.25
C ALA A 83 2.19 8.73 -6.30
N ILE A 84 1.96 7.56 -6.91
CA ILE A 84 2.79 7.05 -8.02
C ILE A 84 2.72 7.98 -9.24
N ARG A 85 1.52 8.42 -9.62
CA ARG A 85 1.27 9.27 -10.80
C ARG A 85 1.80 10.70 -10.68
N THR A 86 2.20 11.12 -9.48
CA THR A 86 2.91 12.40 -9.30
C THR A 86 4.27 12.39 -10.01
N ASN A 87 4.89 11.22 -10.18
CA ASN A 87 6.09 11.08 -11.00
C ASN A 87 5.73 11.17 -12.49
N ILE A 88 6.40 12.06 -13.22
CA ILE A 88 6.11 12.34 -14.64
C ILE A 88 6.17 11.08 -15.53
N LYS A 89 7.05 10.12 -15.22
CA LYS A 89 7.17 8.87 -15.97
C LYS A 89 5.97 7.94 -15.78
N TYR A 90 5.30 8.02 -14.63
CA TYR A 90 4.14 7.18 -14.31
C TYR A 90 2.81 7.90 -14.45
N LYS A 91 2.81 9.18 -14.84
CA LYS A 91 1.60 10.01 -14.91
C LYS A 91 0.49 9.36 -15.74
N ASN A 92 0.85 8.75 -16.87
CA ASN A 92 -0.11 8.21 -17.85
C ASN A 92 -0.01 6.68 -18.04
N ILE A 93 0.68 5.97 -17.15
CA ILE A 93 0.75 4.50 -17.30
C ILE A 93 -0.63 3.88 -17.04
N PRO A 94 -0.98 2.79 -17.76
CA PRO A 94 -2.16 2.01 -17.48
C PRO A 94 -2.25 1.61 -16.00
N GLU A 95 -3.44 1.74 -15.42
CA GLU A 95 -3.68 1.31 -14.03
C GLU A 95 -3.34 -0.16 -13.81
N LYS A 96 -3.57 -0.99 -14.83
CA LYS A 96 -3.19 -2.41 -14.87
C LYS A 96 -1.72 -2.66 -14.52
N ASP A 97 -0.81 -1.77 -14.91
CA ASP A 97 0.62 -1.96 -14.63
C ASP A 97 0.95 -1.71 -13.16
N ILE A 98 0.25 -0.74 -12.54
CA ILE A 98 0.31 -0.48 -11.09
C ILE A 98 -0.35 -1.62 -10.33
N ASP A 99 -1.52 -2.09 -10.81
CA ASP A 99 -2.26 -3.22 -10.26
C ASP A 99 -1.43 -4.50 -10.23
N ASN A 100 -0.72 -4.81 -11.31
CA ASN A 100 0.19 -5.97 -11.36
C ASN A 100 1.24 -5.88 -10.24
N CYS A 101 1.84 -4.70 -10.04
CA CYS A 101 2.83 -4.47 -8.98
C CYS A 101 2.22 -4.60 -7.57
N LEU A 102 1.04 -4.01 -7.35
CA LEU A 102 0.31 -4.08 -6.08
C LEU A 102 -0.14 -5.50 -5.76
N GLY A 103 -0.68 -6.21 -6.74
CA GLY A 103 -1.13 -7.59 -6.62
C GLY A 103 -0.01 -8.53 -6.19
N VAL A 104 1.17 -8.39 -6.81
CA VAL A 104 2.39 -9.13 -6.42
C VAL A 104 2.81 -8.78 -4.99
N TRP A 105 2.78 -7.50 -4.61
CA TRP A 105 3.12 -7.13 -3.23
C TRP A 105 2.14 -7.71 -2.21
N LEU A 106 0.84 -7.65 -2.46
CA LEU A 106 -0.20 -8.19 -1.58
C LEU A 106 -0.12 -9.73 -1.47
N SER A 107 0.10 -10.43 -2.59
CA SER A 107 0.22 -11.89 -2.57
C SER A 107 1.44 -12.37 -1.78
N HIS A 108 2.51 -11.56 -1.73
CA HIS A 108 3.72 -11.85 -0.98
C HIS A 108 3.65 -11.49 0.52
N ALA A 109 2.61 -10.79 0.98
CA ALA A 109 2.48 -10.37 2.39
C ALA A 109 2.60 -11.53 3.41
N PRO A 110 1.99 -12.71 3.20
CA PRO A 110 2.11 -13.83 4.15
C PRO A 110 3.57 -14.33 4.29
N PHE A 111 4.32 -14.32 3.20
CA PHE A 111 5.72 -14.75 3.19
C PHE A 111 6.62 -13.74 3.90
N ARG A 112 6.38 -12.44 3.66
CA ARG A 112 7.10 -11.37 4.38
C ARG A 112 6.81 -11.40 5.88
N LEU A 113 5.55 -11.61 6.27
CA LEU A 113 5.14 -11.74 7.66
C LEU A 113 5.81 -12.96 8.33
N LYS A 114 5.79 -14.12 7.67
CA LYS A 114 6.47 -15.33 8.17
C LYS A 114 7.97 -15.09 8.37
N LYS A 115 8.64 -14.46 7.40
CA LYS A 115 10.09 -14.14 7.47
C LYS A 115 10.40 -13.17 8.62
N LYS A 116 9.53 -12.20 8.87
CA LYS A 116 9.67 -11.25 9.99
C LYS A 116 9.60 -11.99 11.34
N ASN A 117 8.61 -12.87 11.49
CA ASN A 117 8.41 -13.62 12.73
C ASN A 117 9.56 -14.61 13.01
N SER A 118 10.06 -15.32 11.98
CA SER A 118 11.21 -16.23 12.15
C SER A 118 12.48 -15.51 12.58
N ASN A 119 12.72 -14.30 12.06
CA ASN A 119 13.87 -13.50 12.44
C ASN A 119 13.78 -12.95 13.87
N GLN A 120 12.56 -12.82 14.42
CA GLN A 120 12.33 -12.37 15.78
C GLN A 120 12.53 -13.52 16.79
N SER A 121 12.14 -14.74 16.42
CA SER A 121 12.40 -15.95 17.21
C SER A 121 13.89 -16.31 17.34
N ASN A 122 14.71 -15.97 16.34
CA ASN A 122 16.16 -16.22 16.36
C ASN A 122 16.99 -15.15 17.12
N LYS A 123 16.34 -14.14 17.71
CA LYS A 123 16.98 -13.05 18.46
C LYS A 123 16.68 -13.09 19.97
N LEU A 124 15.94 -14.11 20.43
CA LEU A 124 15.66 -14.42 21.82
C LEU A 124 16.49 -15.65 22.22
#